data_AF-A0A843FHH8-F1
#
_entry.id   AF-A0A843FHH8-F1
#
_cell.length_a   1.000
_cell.length_b   1.000
_cell.length_c   1.000
_cell.angle_alpha   90.00
_cell.angle_beta   90.00
_cell.angle_gamma   90.00
#
_symmetry.space_group_name_H-M   'P 1'
#
loop_
_entity.id
_entity.type
_entity.pdbx_description
1 polymer ?
#
loop_
_entity_poly.entity_id
_entity_poly.type
_entity_poly.pdbx_seq_one_letter_code
_entity_poly.pdbx_strand_id
1 'polypeptide(L)'
;MALMEAAGVKVTRGGEMTDDAIIVEQSPENTVDILNKGEVVLFGVDRESIFRIELNRKKEADVHYFEKITGLNHKPIGSLSIHFWFPGMSMVTFNGDEDKGKSLYPGEPFKKCKRGDIGLTNQACDHKGLIGIRMTDSKEFGPTGEEPFGTNIFGKFVDDLKRFEENLEEGELVYITEMEL
;
A
#
# COMPACT_ATOMS: atom_id res chain seq x y z
N MET A 1 2.79 -25.56 2.51
CA MET A 1 3.62 -26.13 1.42
C MET A 1 3.12 -27.50 0.96
N ALA A 2 2.68 -28.39 1.86
CA ALA A 2 2.19 -29.73 1.53
C ALA A 2 1.12 -29.84 0.40
N LEU A 3 0.24 -28.84 0.24
CA LEU A 3 -0.82 -28.88 -0.79
C LEU A 3 -0.29 -28.71 -2.23
N MET A 4 0.69 -27.83 -2.44
CA MET A 4 1.25 -27.53 -3.77
C MET A 4 2.18 -28.64 -4.25
N GLU A 5 3.00 -29.17 -3.33
CA GLU A 5 3.85 -30.32 -3.61
C GLU A 5 3.01 -31.58 -3.92
N ALA A 6 1.90 -31.77 -3.22
CA ALA A 6 0.94 -32.84 -3.53
C ALA A 6 0.27 -32.67 -4.91
N ALA A 7 0.19 -31.44 -5.42
CA ALA A 7 -0.28 -31.14 -6.78
C ALA A 7 0.82 -31.26 -7.85
N GLY A 8 2.04 -31.67 -7.49
CA GLY A 8 3.17 -31.80 -8.41
C GLY A 8 3.82 -30.48 -8.81
N VAL A 9 3.55 -29.40 -8.06
CA VAL A 9 4.12 -28.07 -8.31
C VAL A 9 5.39 -27.88 -7.49
N LYS A 10 6.49 -27.51 -8.14
CA LYS A 10 7.75 -27.15 -7.48
C LYS A 10 7.61 -25.79 -6.81
N VAL A 11 7.79 -25.75 -5.49
CA VAL A 11 7.75 -24.50 -4.71
C VAL A 11 9.18 -24.02 -4.43
N THR A 12 9.46 -22.76 -4.72
CA THR A 12 10.71 -22.08 -4.34
C THR A 12 10.37 -20.89 -3.44
N ARG A 13 11.15 -20.65 -2.39
CA ARG A 13 11.00 -19.47 -1.52
C ARG A 13 12.00 -18.38 -1.94
N GLY A 14 11.56 -17.12 -1.89
CA GLY A 14 12.39 -15.93 -1.98
C GLY A 14 12.07 -14.96 -0.85
N GLY A 15 12.96 -14.01 -0.60
CA GLY A 15 12.83 -13.09 0.54
C GLY A 15 13.22 -13.75 1.86
N GLU A 16 12.40 -13.54 2.90
CA GLU A 16 12.57 -14.14 4.23
C GLU A 16 12.25 -15.65 4.17
N MET A 17 13.15 -16.45 4.72
CA MET A 17 13.17 -17.92 4.57
C MET A 17 12.72 -18.65 5.84
N THR A 18 12.62 -17.94 6.97
CA THR A 18 12.14 -18.47 8.25
C THR A 18 10.73 -19.05 8.13
N ASP A 19 10.39 -19.95 9.06
CA ASP A 19 9.07 -20.60 9.05
C ASP A 19 7.93 -19.67 9.47
N ASP A 20 8.26 -18.56 10.15
CA ASP A 20 7.31 -17.51 10.55
C ASP A 20 7.11 -16.43 9.47
N ALA A 21 7.82 -16.54 8.33
CA ALA A 21 7.70 -15.61 7.22
C ALA A 21 6.27 -15.57 6.66
N ILE A 22 5.76 -14.36 6.45
CA ILE A 22 4.44 -14.15 5.85
C ILE A 22 4.60 -14.04 4.34
N ILE A 23 3.90 -14.90 3.60
CA ILE A 23 3.91 -14.87 2.13
C ILE A 23 3.05 -13.70 1.66
N VAL A 24 3.67 -12.75 0.98
CA VAL A 24 3.01 -11.52 0.48
C VAL A 24 2.85 -11.52 -1.03
N GLU A 25 3.74 -12.22 -1.75
CA GLU A 25 3.65 -12.34 -3.20
C GLU A 25 3.91 -13.77 -3.66
N GLN A 26 3.38 -14.08 -4.85
CA GLN A 26 3.68 -15.31 -5.56
C GLN A 26 3.88 -15.03 -7.05
N SER A 27 4.74 -15.82 -7.69
CA SER A 27 4.99 -15.75 -9.13
C SER A 27 5.12 -17.16 -9.72
N PRO A 28 4.28 -17.57 -10.68
CA PRO A 28 3.16 -16.82 -11.28
C PRO A 28 2.02 -16.49 -10.30
N GLU A 29 1.24 -15.45 -10.59
CA GLU A 29 0.15 -15.01 -9.72
C GLU A 29 -1.08 -15.93 -9.78
N ASN A 30 -1.43 -16.43 -10.96
CA ASN A 30 -2.65 -17.21 -11.15
C ASN A 30 -2.40 -18.72 -11.03
N THR A 31 -3.36 -19.43 -10.44
CA THR A 31 -3.32 -20.89 -10.32
C THR A 31 -3.16 -21.61 -11.66
N VAL A 32 -3.81 -21.12 -12.72
CA VAL A 32 -3.71 -21.72 -14.06
C VAL A 32 -2.27 -21.64 -14.57
N ASP A 33 -1.60 -20.49 -14.38
CA ASP A 33 -0.22 -20.30 -14.82
C ASP A 33 0.75 -21.15 -14.00
N ILE A 34 0.51 -21.28 -12.69
CA ILE A 34 1.28 -22.16 -11.79
C ILE A 34 1.18 -23.61 -12.26
N LEU A 35 -0.03 -24.11 -12.54
CA LEU A 35 -0.24 -25.49 -12.97
C LEU A 35 0.39 -25.75 -14.35
N ASN A 36 0.31 -24.79 -15.27
CA ASN A 36 0.92 -24.89 -16.59
C ASN A 36 2.46 -24.88 -16.51
N LYS A 37 3.02 -24.04 -15.64
CA LYS A 37 4.48 -23.92 -15.47
C LYS A 37 5.06 -25.06 -14.63
N GLY A 38 4.27 -25.63 -13.74
CA GLY A 38 4.69 -26.65 -12.78
C GLY A 38 5.59 -26.13 -11.66
N GLU A 39 5.73 -24.81 -11.52
CA GLU A 39 6.53 -24.19 -10.47
C GLU A 39 5.93 -22.85 -10.00
N VAL A 40 6.20 -22.51 -8.75
CA VAL A 40 5.82 -21.24 -8.12
C VAL A 40 6.94 -20.75 -7.22
N VAL A 41 7.19 -19.44 -7.26
CA VAL A 41 8.05 -18.72 -6.32
C VAL A 41 7.13 -18.01 -5.32
N LEU A 42 7.36 -18.23 -4.04
CA LEU A 42 6.66 -17.54 -2.95
C LEU A 42 7.62 -16.55 -2.30
N PHE A 43 7.22 -15.29 -2.20
CA PHE A 43 8.02 -14.26 -1.56
C PHE A 43 7.52 -14.04 -0.13
N GLY A 44 8.37 -14.37 0.84
CA GLY A 44 8.12 -14.18 2.26
C GLY A 44 8.74 -12.89 2.77
N VAL A 45 8.08 -12.25 3.72
CA VAL A 45 8.62 -11.12 4.48
C VAL A 45 8.39 -11.31 5.98
N ASP A 46 9.19 -10.62 6.79
CA ASP A 46 9.00 -10.60 8.23
C ASP A 46 7.68 -9.91 8.60
N ARG A 47 7.01 -10.38 9.65
CA ARG A 47 5.74 -9.80 10.11
C ARG A 47 5.86 -8.31 10.43
N GLU A 48 6.98 -7.88 11.01
CA GLU A 48 7.23 -6.48 11.39
C GLU A 48 7.39 -5.54 10.19
N SER A 49 7.63 -6.11 9.00
CA SER A 49 7.69 -5.35 7.73
C SER A 49 6.32 -5.12 7.07
N ILE A 50 5.24 -5.67 7.67
CA ILE A 50 3.86 -5.45 7.21
C ILE A 50 3.17 -4.49 8.16
N PHE A 51 2.63 -3.41 7.63
CA PHE A 51 2.07 -2.33 8.43
C PHE A 51 0.54 -2.31 8.42
N ARG A 52 -0.05 -2.11 9.60
CA ARG A 52 -1.50 -2.02 9.72
C ARG A 52 -2.05 -0.63 9.35
N ILE A 53 -3.12 -0.63 8.57
CA ILE A 53 -3.88 0.56 8.18
C ILE A 53 -5.38 0.36 8.48
N GLU A 54 -6.13 1.46 8.48
CA GLU A 54 -7.59 1.47 8.56
C GLU A 54 -8.15 2.33 7.41
N LEU A 55 -9.11 1.80 6.67
CA LEU A 55 -9.76 2.52 5.57
C LEU A 55 -11.16 3.01 5.96
N ASN A 56 -11.44 4.28 5.69
CA ASN A 56 -12.76 4.87 5.90
C ASN A 56 -13.70 4.49 4.76
N ARG A 57 -14.46 3.41 4.95
CA ARG A 57 -15.38 2.85 3.94
C ARG A 57 -16.49 3.79 3.48
N LYS A 58 -16.71 4.94 4.13
CA LYS A 58 -17.61 5.99 3.62
C LYS A 58 -17.04 6.74 2.42
N LYS A 59 -15.73 6.64 2.16
CA LYS A 59 -15.04 7.23 1.02
C LYS A 59 -14.87 6.19 -0.10
N GLU A 60 -15.99 5.64 -0.57
CA GLU A 60 -16.02 4.43 -1.41
C GLU A 60 -15.11 4.51 -2.64
N ALA A 61 -15.14 5.63 -3.38
CA ALA A 61 -14.32 5.79 -4.59
C ALA A 61 -12.81 5.83 -4.28
N ASP A 62 -12.42 6.56 -3.24
CA ASP A 62 -11.01 6.71 -2.83
C ASP A 62 -10.46 5.37 -2.30
N VAL A 63 -11.25 4.69 -1.48
CA VAL A 63 -10.93 3.37 -0.94
C VAL A 63 -10.83 2.33 -2.05
N HIS A 64 -11.80 2.29 -2.96
CA HIS A 64 -11.79 1.34 -4.07
C HIS A 64 -10.57 1.55 -4.98
N TYR A 65 -10.21 2.81 -5.25
CA TYR A 65 -8.98 3.13 -5.97
C TYR A 65 -7.77 2.57 -5.25
N PHE A 66 -7.61 2.89 -3.97
CA PHE A 66 -6.48 2.45 -3.16
C PHE A 66 -6.35 0.91 -3.11
N GLU A 67 -7.45 0.20 -2.88
CA GLU A 67 -7.45 -1.27 -2.86
C GLU A 67 -7.07 -1.87 -4.21
N LYS A 68 -7.47 -1.24 -5.31
CA LYS A 68 -7.13 -1.69 -6.66
C LYS A 68 -5.67 -1.45 -7.00
N ILE A 69 -5.08 -0.36 -6.52
CA ILE A 69 -3.66 -0.05 -6.73
C ILE A 69 -2.77 -0.97 -5.88
N THR A 70 -3.17 -1.21 -4.63
CA THR A 70 -2.38 -2.01 -3.68
C THR A 70 -2.62 -3.51 -3.78
N GLY A 71 -3.71 -3.94 -4.43
CA GLY A 71 -4.12 -5.33 -4.50
C GLY A 71 -4.96 -5.81 -3.31
N LEU A 72 -5.24 -4.95 -2.32
CA LEU A 72 -6.07 -5.29 -1.15
C LEU A 72 -7.50 -5.75 -1.51
N ASN A 73 -7.99 -5.46 -2.72
CA ASN A 73 -9.28 -5.94 -3.18
C ASN A 73 -9.33 -7.47 -3.45
N HIS A 74 -8.18 -8.13 -3.56
CA HIS A 74 -8.10 -9.58 -3.81
C HIS A 74 -6.98 -10.29 -3.02
N LYS A 75 -6.13 -9.53 -2.31
CA LYS A 75 -5.07 -10.04 -1.44
C LYS A 75 -5.28 -9.53 0.00
N PRO A 76 -4.97 -10.35 1.02
CA PRO A 76 -5.02 -9.92 2.42
C PRO A 76 -3.93 -8.90 2.78
N ILE A 77 -2.84 -8.87 2.00
CA ILE A 77 -1.71 -7.97 2.16
C ILE A 77 -1.51 -7.27 0.81
N GLY A 78 -1.53 -5.95 0.83
CA GLY A 78 -1.28 -5.12 -0.33
C GLY A 78 0.15 -4.62 -0.35
N SER A 79 0.58 -4.10 -1.51
CA SER A 79 1.88 -3.47 -1.66
C SER A 79 1.75 -2.03 -2.16
N LEU A 80 2.63 -1.16 -1.68
CA LEU A 80 2.75 0.24 -2.09
C LEU A 80 4.16 0.48 -2.59
N SER A 81 4.31 0.93 -3.83
CA SER A 81 5.61 1.30 -4.39
C SER A 81 5.94 2.74 -4.02
N ILE A 82 7.06 2.96 -3.33
CA ILE A 82 7.48 4.30 -2.92
C ILE A 82 7.73 5.17 -4.18
N HIS A 83 7.12 6.35 -4.20
CA HIS A 83 7.36 7.36 -5.23
C HIS A 83 8.46 8.33 -4.80
N PHE A 84 8.38 8.83 -3.56
CA PHE A 84 9.35 9.77 -3.04
C PHE A 84 9.38 9.77 -1.51
N TRP A 85 10.58 9.69 -0.94
CA TRP A 85 10.83 9.79 0.49
C TRP A 85 12.31 10.12 0.77
N PHE A 86 12.57 10.91 1.81
CA PHE A 86 13.88 10.98 2.47
C PHE A 86 13.72 11.25 3.98
N PRO A 87 14.70 10.88 4.82
CA PRO A 87 14.60 11.05 6.27
C PRO A 87 14.25 12.48 6.69
N GLY A 88 13.25 12.62 7.58
CA GLY A 88 12.78 13.91 8.07
C GLY A 88 11.73 14.62 7.19
N MET A 89 11.29 14.03 6.08
CA MET A 89 10.17 14.57 5.30
C MET A 89 8.86 14.54 6.10
N SER A 90 7.97 15.49 5.76
CA SER A 90 6.66 15.61 6.41
C SER A 90 5.63 14.58 5.95
N MET A 91 5.95 13.79 4.93
CA MET A 91 5.08 12.79 4.30
C MET A 91 5.92 11.79 3.48
N VAL A 92 5.34 10.61 3.22
CA VAL A 92 5.83 9.61 2.26
C VAL A 92 4.83 9.55 1.12
N THR A 93 5.28 9.54 -0.14
CA THR A 93 4.39 9.36 -1.29
C THR A 93 4.67 8.06 -2.02
N PHE A 94 3.63 7.52 -2.65
CA PHE A 94 3.64 6.24 -3.34
C PHE A 94 3.04 6.36 -4.73
N ASN A 95 3.55 5.53 -5.63
CA ASN A 95 3.09 5.46 -7.00
C ASN A 95 1.62 5.04 -7.01
N GLY A 96 0.82 5.84 -7.71
CA GLY A 96 -0.54 5.47 -8.08
C GLY A 96 -0.64 5.20 -9.58
N ASP A 97 -1.84 5.40 -10.08
CA ASP A 97 -2.22 5.33 -11.50
C ASP A 97 -2.94 6.63 -11.86
N GLU A 98 -2.30 7.44 -12.70
CA GLU A 98 -2.79 8.77 -13.08
C GLU A 98 -4.07 8.70 -13.92
N ASP A 99 -4.18 7.69 -14.78
CA ASP A 99 -5.35 7.50 -15.63
C ASP A 99 -6.58 7.13 -14.81
N LYS A 100 -6.43 6.20 -13.85
CA LYS A 100 -7.49 5.89 -12.89
C LYS A 100 -7.76 7.07 -11.95
N GLY A 101 -6.74 7.88 -11.64
CA GLY A 101 -6.82 9.07 -10.81
C GLY A 101 -7.77 10.15 -11.35
N LYS A 102 -8.05 10.15 -12.66
CA LYS A 102 -9.05 11.04 -13.31
C LYS A 102 -10.49 10.81 -12.85
N SER A 103 -10.76 9.74 -12.10
CA SER A 103 -12.09 9.46 -11.53
C SER A 103 -12.22 9.87 -10.05
N LEU A 104 -11.15 10.43 -9.47
CA LEU A 104 -11.10 10.84 -8.07
C LEU A 104 -11.57 12.30 -7.95
N TYR A 105 -12.87 12.50 -7.75
CA TYR A 105 -13.45 13.82 -7.58
C TYR A 105 -13.02 14.46 -6.25
N PRO A 106 -12.84 15.80 -6.19
CA PRO A 106 -12.54 16.47 -4.93
C PRO A 106 -13.63 16.25 -3.89
N GLY A 107 -13.23 15.81 -2.70
CA GLY A 107 -14.10 15.73 -1.55
C GLY A 107 -14.26 17.07 -0.82
N GLU A 108 -14.84 17.04 0.37
CA GLU A 108 -14.79 18.17 1.30
C GLU A 108 -13.33 18.48 1.67
N PRO A 109 -12.85 19.73 1.48
CA PRO A 109 -11.49 20.10 1.83
C PRO A 109 -11.19 19.84 3.31
N PHE A 110 -10.06 19.21 3.59
CA PHE A 110 -9.69 18.92 4.97
C PHE A 110 -9.36 20.23 5.72
N LYS A 111 -9.66 20.27 7.02
CA LYS A 111 -9.31 21.43 7.89
C LYS A 111 -7.97 21.25 8.61
N LYS A 112 -7.58 19.98 8.79
CA LYS A 112 -6.34 19.54 9.40
C LYS A 112 -6.03 18.14 8.87
N CYS A 113 -4.75 17.88 8.69
CA CYS A 113 -4.16 16.60 8.40
C CYS A 113 -3.33 16.20 9.61
N LYS A 114 -3.51 14.99 10.12
CA LYS A 114 -2.77 14.46 11.27
C LYS A 114 -1.67 13.52 10.81
N ARG A 115 -0.64 13.37 11.64
CA ARG A 115 0.32 12.27 11.51
C ARG A 115 -0.44 10.94 11.44
N GLY A 116 -0.12 10.17 10.40
CA GLY A 116 -0.75 8.90 10.06
C GLY A 116 -1.94 9.00 9.12
N ASP A 117 -2.45 10.19 8.77
CA ASP A 117 -3.52 10.28 7.77
C ASP A 117 -3.03 9.75 6.41
N ILE A 118 -3.86 8.92 5.77
CA ILE A 118 -3.65 8.38 4.43
C ILE A 118 -4.57 9.11 3.46
N GLY A 119 -4.02 9.57 2.36
CA GLY A 119 -4.76 10.30 1.35
C GLY A 119 -4.23 10.08 -0.05
N LEU A 120 -4.99 10.59 -1.02
CA LEU A 120 -4.63 10.58 -2.42
C LEU A 120 -4.84 11.97 -3.04
N THR A 121 -4.07 12.27 -4.08
CA THR A 121 -4.26 13.47 -4.89
C THR A 121 -5.47 13.25 -5.81
N ASN A 122 -6.44 14.15 -5.74
CA ASN A 122 -7.65 14.08 -6.56
C ASN A 122 -7.46 14.76 -7.93
N GLN A 123 -8.46 14.70 -8.79
CA GLN A 123 -8.39 15.20 -10.17
C GLN A 123 -8.24 16.73 -10.31
N ALA A 124 -8.31 17.51 -9.22
CA ALA A 124 -8.11 18.95 -9.28
C ALA A 124 -6.63 19.37 -9.35
N CYS A 125 -5.70 18.43 -9.12
CA CYS A 125 -4.26 18.65 -9.21
C CYS A 125 -3.62 17.73 -10.28
N ASP A 126 -2.41 18.06 -10.71
CA ASP A 126 -1.73 17.37 -11.81
C ASP A 126 -1.42 15.90 -11.48
N HIS A 127 -0.92 15.63 -10.26
CA HIS A 127 -0.51 14.31 -9.77
C HIS A 127 -1.67 13.44 -9.27
N LYS A 128 -2.86 13.56 -9.88
CA LYS A 128 -4.05 12.78 -9.55
C LYS A 128 -3.74 11.28 -9.46
N GLY A 129 -4.19 10.64 -8.40
CA GLY A 129 -3.90 9.25 -8.11
C GLY A 129 -2.65 9.00 -7.26
N LEU A 130 -1.76 9.99 -7.07
CA LEU A 130 -0.64 9.86 -6.13
C LEU A 130 -1.17 9.55 -4.72
N ILE A 131 -0.57 8.57 -4.04
CA ILE A 131 -0.95 8.15 -2.70
C ILE A 131 0.06 8.72 -1.71
N GLY A 132 -0.38 9.05 -0.49
CA GLY A 132 0.53 9.55 0.53
C GLY A 132 0.11 9.21 1.96
N ILE A 133 1.12 9.15 2.84
CA ILE A 133 0.98 9.00 4.29
C ILE A 133 1.64 10.20 4.95
N ARG A 134 0.90 10.89 5.82
CA ARG A 134 1.41 12.06 6.53
C ARG A 134 2.29 11.67 7.71
N MET A 135 3.51 12.21 7.80
CA MET A 135 4.43 11.94 8.91
C MET A 135 4.38 13.00 10.03
N THR A 136 3.79 14.17 9.77
CA THR A 136 3.66 15.27 10.76
C THR A 136 2.32 15.98 10.63
N ASP A 137 1.74 16.43 11.75
CA ASP A 137 0.50 17.21 11.72
C ASP A 137 0.65 18.46 10.84
N SER A 138 -0.41 18.82 10.11
CA SER A 138 -0.45 19.99 9.24
C SER A 138 -1.87 20.55 9.11
N LYS A 139 -1.97 21.85 8.84
CA LYS A 139 -3.23 22.50 8.44
C LYS A 139 -3.21 22.97 6.98
N GLU A 140 -2.02 22.99 6.38
CA GLU A 140 -1.78 23.57 5.07
C GLU A 140 -1.67 22.50 3.98
N PHE A 141 -1.12 21.32 4.32
CA PHE A 141 -0.78 20.29 3.35
C PHE A 141 -1.28 18.91 3.78
N GLY A 142 -1.79 18.16 2.81
CA GLY A 142 -2.30 16.81 2.98
C GLY A 142 -1.20 15.74 3.00
N PRO A 143 -1.58 14.45 3.02
CA PRO A 143 -0.65 13.33 2.93
C PRO A 143 0.15 13.28 1.62
N THR A 144 -0.34 13.89 0.54
CA THR A 144 0.35 13.94 -0.77
C THR A 144 1.09 15.24 -1.02
N GLY A 145 1.05 16.18 -0.08
CA GLY A 145 1.69 17.49 -0.20
C GLY A 145 0.84 18.54 -0.91
N GLU A 146 -0.32 18.14 -1.42
CA GLU A 146 -1.31 19.05 -1.99
C GLU A 146 -2.05 19.84 -0.90
N GLU A 147 -2.60 20.98 -1.30
CA GLU A 147 -3.46 21.83 -0.46
C GLU A 147 -4.82 21.15 -0.15
N PRO A 148 -5.64 21.70 0.79
CA PRO A 148 -6.89 21.09 1.22
C PRO A 148 -7.87 20.65 0.14
N PHE A 149 -7.93 21.36 -0.98
CA PHE A 149 -8.85 21.03 -2.07
C PHE A 149 -8.32 19.88 -2.96
N GLY A 150 -7.02 19.62 -2.94
CA GLY A 150 -6.33 18.68 -3.82
C GLY A 150 -6.14 17.28 -3.23
N THR A 151 -6.33 17.11 -1.91
CA THR A 151 -6.20 15.80 -1.26
C THR A 151 -7.52 15.26 -0.72
N ASN A 152 -7.86 14.03 -1.08
CA ASN A 152 -8.88 13.27 -0.39
C ASN A 152 -8.23 12.42 0.71
N ILE A 153 -8.55 12.67 1.98
CA ILE A 153 -8.15 11.82 3.11
C ILE A 153 -9.20 10.72 3.30
N PHE A 154 -8.77 9.47 3.25
CA PHE A 154 -9.67 8.30 3.24
C PHE A 154 -9.21 7.16 4.15
N GLY A 155 -8.07 7.26 4.81
CA GLY A 155 -7.57 6.20 5.68
C GLY A 155 -6.65 6.72 6.76
N LYS A 156 -6.18 5.80 7.60
CA LYS A 156 -5.24 6.07 8.66
C LYS A 156 -4.24 4.94 8.80
N PHE A 157 -2.97 5.30 8.94
CA PHE A 157 -1.91 4.41 9.35
C PHE A 157 -2.01 4.24 10.87
N VAL A 158 -2.21 3.00 11.32
CA VAL A 158 -2.48 2.68 12.74
C VAL A 158 -1.36 1.90 13.40
N ASP A 159 -0.29 1.62 12.65
CA ASP A 159 0.93 1.00 13.15
C ASP A 159 1.98 2.03 13.60
N ASP A 160 3.15 1.56 14.04
CA ASP A 160 4.24 2.43 14.47
C ASP A 160 4.89 3.15 13.27
N LEU A 161 4.57 4.43 13.12
CA LEU A 161 5.15 5.30 12.09
C LEU A 161 6.67 5.52 12.22
N LYS A 162 7.26 5.27 13.39
CA LYS A 162 8.73 5.31 13.54
C LYS A 162 9.35 4.05 12.96
N ARG A 163 8.80 2.87 13.31
CA ARG A 163 9.19 1.60 12.69
C ARG A 163 9.04 1.70 11.18
N PHE A 164 7.93 2.26 10.73
CA PHE A 164 7.71 2.52 9.31
C PHE A 164 8.82 3.35 8.67
N GLU A 165 9.17 4.50 9.27
CA GLU A 165 10.25 5.37 8.80
C GLU A 165 11.63 4.69 8.72
N GLU A 166 11.94 3.81 9.67
CA GLU A 166 13.18 3.04 9.71
C GLU A 166 13.27 1.94 8.63
N ASN A 167 12.14 1.52 8.06
CA ASN A 167 12.04 0.48 7.04
C ASN A 167 11.79 1.05 5.62
N LEU A 168 11.97 2.35 5.41
CA LEU A 168 11.79 2.97 4.09
C LEU A 168 13.12 3.06 3.34
N GLU A 169 13.24 2.28 2.27
CA GLU A 169 14.31 2.44 1.27
C GLU A 169 13.70 2.88 -0.08
N GLU A 170 14.37 3.81 -0.77
CA GLU A 170 13.87 4.36 -2.04
C GLU A 170 13.83 3.29 -3.13
N GLY A 171 12.68 3.15 -3.80
CA GLY A 171 12.44 2.12 -4.83
C GLY A 171 11.89 0.80 -4.29
N GLU A 172 11.68 0.68 -2.98
CA GLU A 172 11.12 -0.52 -2.38
C GLU A 172 9.59 -0.53 -2.30
N LEU A 173 9.07 -1.73 -2.03
CA LEU A 173 7.66 -1.99 -1.75
C LEU A 173 7.42 -1.97 -0.24
N VAL A 174 6.38 -1.25 0.17
CA VAL A 174 5.84 -1.30 1.53
C VAL A 174 4.64 -2.23 1.54
N TYR A 175 4.61 -3.18 2.47
CA TYR A 175 3.49 -4.09 2.63
C TYR A 175 2.51 -3.58 3.68
N ILE A 176 1.21 -3.67 3.38
CA ILE A 176 0.14 -3.15 4.24
C ILE A 176 -1.00 -4.15 4.40
N THR A 177 -1.74 -4.05 5.51
CA THR A 177 -2.95 -4.84 5.74
C THR A 177 -3.96 -4.09 6.61
N GLU A 178 -5.24 -4.43 6.52
CA GLU A 178 -6.29 -4.01 7.47
C GLU A 178 -6.54 -5.05 8.58
N MET A 179 -5.86 -6.20 8.52
CA MET A 179 -6.00 -7.27 9.48
C MET A 179 -5.03 -7.12 10.65
N GLU A 180 -5.31 -7.84 11.74
CA GLU A 180 -4.36 -8.07 12.82
C GLU A 180 -3.65 -9.41 12.54
N LEU A 181 -2.31 -9.36 12.37
CA LEU A 181 -1.47 -10.50 11.97
C LEU A 181 -0.82 -11.22 13.16
#